data_AF-A0A9P8YGX0-F1
#
_entry.id   AF-A0A9P8YGX0-F1
#
_cell.length_a   1.000
_cell.length_b   1.000
_cell.length_c   1.000
_cell.angle_alpha   90.00
_cell.angle_beta   90.00
_cell.angle_gamma   90.00
#
_symmetry.space_group_name_H-M   'P 1'
#
loop_
_entity.id
_entity.type
_entity.pdbx_description
1 polymer ?
#
loop_
_entity_poly.entity_id
_entity_poly.type
_entity_poly.pdbx_seq_one_letter_code
_entity_poly.pdbx_strand_id
1 'polypeptide(L)'
;FWMETISQNGRAPFAPEGYKVWRNVMDYGAKGDGTTDDIEAFNRAISDGERCKTPRCVGVTTRPAIVYVPSGMYLISSPIV
;
A
#
# COMPACT_ATOMS: atom_id res chain seq x y z
N PHE A 1 -10.08 -13.46 3.35
CA PHE A 1 -9.07 -13.80 4.37
C PHE A 1 -9.33 -12.94 5.61
N TRP A 2 -9.04 -13.36 6.86
CA TRP A 2 -9.49 -12.63 8.07
C TRP A 2 -8.95 -11.20 8.17
N MET A 3 -7.77 -10.96 7.60
CA MET A 3 -7.13 -9.65 7.62
C MET A 3 -7.89 -8.60 6.78
N GLU A 4 -8.77 -9.04 5.90
CA GLU A 4 -9.62 -8.16 5.07
C GLU A 4 -10.73 -7.49 5.88
N THR A 5 -11.29 -8.19 6.86
CA THR A 5 -12.49 -7.78 7.59
C THR A 5 -12.23 -7.37 9.03
N ILE A 6 -11.05 -7.67 9.58
CA ILE A 6 -10.65 -7.22 10.90
C ILE A 6 -10.59 -5.68 10.95
N SER A 7 -10.97 -5.09 12.09
CA SER A 7 -10.85 -3.64 12.30
C SER A 7 -9.39 -3.20 12.21
N GLN A 8 -9.10 -2.30 11.28
CA GLN A 8 -7.75 -1.83 10.98
C GLN A 8 -7.36 -0.69 11.92
N ASN A 9 -6.91 -1.06 13.12
CA ASN A 9 -6.60 -0.10 14.20
C ASN A 9 -5.10 0.20 14.34
N GLY A 10 -4.26 -0.29 13.43
CA GLY A 10 -2.81 -0.12 13.46
C GLY A 10 -2.39 1.34 13.31
N ARG A 11 -1.46 1.79 14.16
CA ARG A 11 -0.90 3.16 14.13
C ARG A 11 0.62 3.11 14.20
N ALA A 12 1.26 4.08 13.55
CA ALA A 12 2.69 4.30 13.65
C ALA A 12 2.94 5.52 14.57
N PRO A 13 3.28 5.31 15.85
CA PRO A 13 3.27 6.39 16.86
C PRO A 13 4.31 7.50 16.62
N PHE A 14 5.33 7.20 15.82
CA PHE A 14 6.39 8.15 15.45
C PHE A 14 6.31 8.63 13.99
N ALA A 15 5.19 8.35 13.31
CA ALA A 15 4.89 8.90 11.99
C ALA A 15 4.15 10.24 12.12
N PRO A 16 4.09 11.05 11.04
CA PRO A 16 3.19 12.19 10.98
C PRO A 16 1.73 11.79 11.29
N GLU A 17 0.95 12.76 11.77
CA GLU A 17 -0.47 12.56 12.02
C GLU A 17 -1.20 12.09 10.75
N GLY A 18 -2.16 11.18 10.92
CA GLY A 18 -2.93 10.63 9.80
C GLY A 18 -2.21 9.57 8.97
N TYR A 19 -1.00 9.14 9.35
CA TYR A 19 -0.26 8.10 8.63
C TYR A 19 -1.03 6.76 8.55
N LYS A 20 -1.25 6.28 7.33
CA LYS A 20 -1.96 5.02 7.06
C LYS A 20 -1.00 3.84 7.06
N VAL A 21 -1.15 2.95 8.05
CA VAL A 21 -0.43 1.67 8.12
C VAL A 21 -1.07 0.63 7.20
N TRP A 22 -2.39 0.48 7.27
CA TRP A 22 -3.16 -0.45 6.44
C TRP A 22 -3.58 0.18 5.12
N ARG A 23 -3.37 -0.52 4.01
CA ARG A 23 -3.62 -0.01 2.66
C ARG A 23 -4.16 -1.12 1.77
N ASN A 24 -5.43 -1.08 1.44
CA ASN A 24 -6.00 -1.98 0.43
C ASN A 24 -5.79 -1.37 -0.95
N VAL A 25 -5.16 -2.10 -1.88
CA VAL A 25 -4.89 -1.59 -3.24
C VAL A 25 -6.13 -1.10 -3.99
N MET A 26 -7.32 -1.63 -3.66
CA MET A 26 -8.59 -1.17 -4.24
C MET A 26 -8.95 0.27 -3.82
N ASP A 27 -8.56 0.70 -2.61
CA ASP A 27 -8.74 2.08 -2.13
C ASP A 27 -7.84 3.07 -2.91
N TYR A 28 -6.80 2.55 -3.59
CA TYR A 28 -5.88 3.31 -4.44
C TYR A 28 -6.20 3.15 -5.92
N GLY A 29 -7.36 2.58 -6.26
CA GLY A 29 -7.89 2.53 -7.61
C GLY A 29 -7.61 1.24 -8.38
N ALA A 30 -7.06 0.20 -7.73
CA ALA A 30 -6.93 -1.10 -8.37
C ALA A 30 -8.32 -1.66 -8.71
N LYS A 31 -8.43 -2.43 -9.78
CA LYS A 31 -9.68 -3.07 -10.21
C LYS A 31 -9.69 -4.56 -9.94
N GLY A 32 -8.55 -5.24 -10.12
CA GLY A 32 -8.47 -6.69 -9.95
C GLY A 32 -9.33 -7.47 -10.95
N ASP A 33 -9.61 -6.90 -12.12
CA ASP A 33 -10.46 -7.49 -13.17
C ASP A 33 -9.68 -8.29 -14.24
N GLY A 34 -8.34 -8.28 -14.17
CA GLY A 34 -7.43 -8.99 -15.07
C GLY A 34 -7.14 -8.26 -16.39
N THR A 35 -7.73 -7.09 -16.62
CA THR A 35 -7.64 -6.33 -17.87
C THR A 35 -7.18 -4.88 -17.67
N THR A 36 -7.59 -4.25 -16.58
CA THR A 36 -7.11 -2.94 -16.16
C THR A 36 -5.69 -3.08 -15.61
N ASP A 37 -4.78 -2.25 -16.10
CA ASP A 37 -3.42 -2.19 -15.57
C ASP A 37 -3.43 -1.49 -14.20
N ASP A 38 -3.19 -2.27 -13.15
CA ASP A 38 -3.33 -1.84 -11.75
C ASP A 38 -2.00 -1.33 -11.16
N ILE A 39 -0.94 -1.21 -11.98
CA ILE A 39 0.40 -0.84 -11.50
C ILE A 39 0.43 0.51 -10.77
N GLU A 40 -0.30 1.52 -11.26
CA GLU A 40 -0.34 2.83 -10.60
C GLU A 40 -0.98 2.74 -9.21
N ALA A 41 -2.04 1.95 -9.06
CA ALA A 41 -2.71 1.75 -7.78
C ALA A 41 -1.81 1.07 -6.76
N PHE A 42 -1.06 0.04 -7.16
CA PHE A 42 -0.09 -0.63 -6.30
C PHE A 42 1.02 0.31 -5.86
N ASN A 43 1.62 1.05 -6.80
CA ASN A 43 2.68 2.00 -6.48
C ASN A 43 2.16 3.11 -5.58
N ARG A 44 0.95 3.65 -5.79
CA ARG A 44 0.34 4.62 -4.88
C ARG A 44 0.14 4.05 -3.47
N ALA A 45 -0.37 2.83 -3.33
CA ALA A 45 -0.52 2.17 -2.04
C ALA A 45 0.83 1.98 -1.32
N ILE A 46 1.88 1.58 -2.02
CA ILE A 46 3.23 1.42 -1.44
C ILE A 46 3.85 2.75 -1.07
N SER A 47 3.58 3.79 -1.87
CA SER A 47 4.15 5.13 -1.78
C SER A 47 3.57 6.00 -0.69
N ASP A 48 2.30 5.80 -0.36
CA ASP A 48 1.55 6.72 0.50
C ASP A 48 2.24 6.95 1.86
N GLY A 49 2.12 8.17 2.38
CA GLY A 49 2.64 8.55 3.70
C GLY A 49 4.13 8.88 3.78
N GLU A 50 4.74 9.42 2.71
CA GLU A 50 6.15 9.90 2.73
C GLU A 50 7.12 8.85 3.29
N ARG A 51 7.02 7.62 2.78
CA ARG A 51 7.85 6.48 3.19
C ARG A 51 9.32 6.68 2.81
N CYS A 52 10.14 5.70 3.16
CA CYS A 52 11.56 5.67 2.80
C CYS A 52 11.74 5.45 1.28
N LYS A 53 11.64 6.52 0.50
CA LYS A 53 11.74 6.49 -0.98
C LYS A 53 12.92 7.27 -1.54
N THR A 54 13.58 8.12 -0.76
CA THR A 54 14.69 8.93 -1.25
C THR A 54 15.98 8.11 -1.29
N PRO A 55 16.92 8.39 -2.23
CA PRO A 55 18.23 7.72 -2.27
C PRO A 55 19.06 7.89 -0.99
N ARG A 56 18.70 8.89 -0.17
CA ARG A 56 19.34 9.17 1.12
C ARG A 56 18.70 8.40 2.29
N CYS A 57 17.57 7.74 2.06
CA CYS A 57 16.92 6.95 3.09
C CYS A 57 17.53 5.55 3.13
N VAL A 58 18.34 5.30 4.14
CA VAL A 58 19.01 4.01 4.37
C VAL A 58 18.16 3.01 5.18
N GLY A 59 16.98 3.45 5.65
CA GLY A 59 16.04 2.64 6.40
C GLY A 59 15.11 3.50 7.25
N VAL A 60 13.90 2.99 7.54
CA VAL A 60 12.95 3.62 8.46
C VAL A 60 12.12 2.55 9.17
N THR A 61 11.90 2.72 10.46
CA THR A 61 11.00 1.86 11.27
C THR A 61 9.71 2.57 11.66
N THR A 62 9.68 3.90 11.56
CA THR A 62 8.56 4.74 11.96
C THR A 62 7.47 4.85 10.90
N ARG A 63 7.70 4.39 9.67
CA ARG A 63 6.75 4.47 8.53
C ARG A 63 6.48 3.09 7.91
N PRO A 64 5.89 2.15 8.67
CA PRO A 64 5.55 0.81 8.18
C PRO A 64 4.35 0.85 7.24
N ALA A 65 4.19 -0.14 6.37
CA ALA A 65 3.00 -0.29 5.54
C ALA A 65 2.64 -1.76 5.39
N ILE A 66 1.36 -2.09 5.54
CA ILE A 66 0.77 -3.35 5.13
C ILE A 66 -0.06 -3.05 3.90
N VAL A 67 0.45 -3.47 2.72
CA VAL A 67 -0.25 -3.35 1.45
C VAL A 67 -1.02 -4.65 1.24
N TYR A 68 -2.34 -4.57 1.36
CA TYR A 68 -3.25 -5.70 1.23
C TYR A 68 -3.76 -5.79 -0.21
N VAL A 69 -3.75 -7.02 -0.74
CA VAL A 69 -4.23 -7.36 -2.08
C VAL A 69 -5.40 -8.32 -1.90
N PRO A 70 -6.65 -7.85 -2.05
CA PRO A 70 -7.82 -8.71 -2.05
C PRO A 70 -7.79 -9.74 -3.18
N SER A 71 -8.65 -10.76 -3.10
CA SER A 71 -8.84 -11.70 -4.19
C SER A 71 -9.23 -10.97 -5.49
N GLY A 72 -8.59 -11.34 -6.60
CA GLY A 72 -8.78 -10.72 -7.91
C GLY A 72 -7.65 -11.11 -8.86
N MET A 73 -7.73 -10.62 -10.10
CA MET A 73 -6.67 -10.74 -11.10
C MET A 73 -6.11 -9.35 -11.38
N TYR A 74 -4.85 -9.11 -11.07
CA TYR A 74 -4.24 -7.79 -11.23
C TYR A 74 -3.26 -7.84 -12.39
N LEU A 75 -3.56 -7.12 -13.47
CA LEU A 75 -2.61 -6.94 -14.56
C LEU A 75 -1.54 -5.95 -14.08
N ILE A 76 -0.28 -6.35 -14.17
CA ILE A 76 0.87 -5.56 -13.75
C ILE A 76 1.85 -5.49 -14.92
N SER A 77 1.85 -4.36 -15.64
CA SER A 77 2.64 -4.20 -16.88
C SER A 77 4.12 -3.85 -16.63
N SER A 78 4.46 -3.40 -15.43
CA SER A 78 5.82 -2.97 -15.06
C SER A 78 6.12 -3.20 -13.57
N PRO A 79 7.39 -3.11 -13.13
CA PRO A 79 7.76 -3.42 -11.76
C PRO A 79 7.04 -2.56 -10.71
N ILE A 80 6.67 -3.20 -9.61
CA ILE A 80 6.11 -2.57 -8.41
C ILE A 80 7.28 -2.03 -7.55
N VAL A 81 7.18 -0.77 -7.09
CA VAL A 81 8.28 -0.02 -6.41
C VAL A 81 7.83 0.70 -5.13
#